data_AF-A0ABD5AZZ5-F1
#
_entry.id   AF-A0ABD5AZZ5-F1
#
_cell.length_a   1.000
_cell.length_b   1.000
_cell.length_c   1.000
_cell.angle_alpha   90.00
_cell.angle_beta   90.00
_cell.angle_gamma   90.00
#
_symmetry.space_group_name_H-M   'P 1'
#
loop_
_entity.id
_entity.type
_entity.pdbx_description
1 polymer ?
#
loop_
_entity_poly.entity_id
_entity_poly.type
_entity_poly.pdbx_seq_one_letter_code
_entity_poly.pdbx_strand_id
1 'polypeptide(L)'
;SMTASTGGAKNLQQVQFGTFEYTESAVAKVRYVDANTGKDIIPPKTIAGEVDATVNIDKQLNNLKNSGYSYVSTDALQNSNYSETSGTPTLKLTNSSQTVIYKFKDVQGPQISVDSQTREVGKTINPITITTTD
;
A
#
# COMPACT_ATOMS: atom_id res chain seq x y z
N SER A 1 -10.28 20.03 -18.43
CA SER A 1 -9.50 19.29 -19.45
C SER A 1 -8.46 20.23 -20.04
N MET A 2 -7.40 19.69 -20.64
CA MET A 2 -6.57 20.44 -21.59
C MET A 2 -6.96 19.99 -22.98
N THR A 3 -7.45 20.92 -23.76
CA THR A 3 -7.98 20.63 -25.09
C THR A 3 -7.61 21.79 -25.99
N ALA A 4 -7.06 21.46 -27.14
CA ALA A 4 -6.66 22.43 -28.13
C ALA A 4 -7.19 21.97 -29.49
N SER A 5 -7.68 22.90 -30.29
CA SER A 5 -8.25 22.62 -31.60
C SER A 5 -7.93 23.76 -32.56
N THR A 6 -7.89 23.46 -33.85
CA THR A 6 -7.78 24.45 -34.92
C THR A 6 -8.84 24.17 -35.98
N GLY A 7 -9.45 25.21 -36.54
CA GLY A 7 -10.44 25.12 -37.63
C GLY A 7 -9.79 25.25 -39.00
N GLY A 8 -10.27 26.20 -39.83
CA GLY A 8 -9.70 26.49 -41.15
C GLY A 8 -8.28 27.09 -41.14
N ALA A 9 -7.79 27.54 -39.99
CA ALA A 9 -6.43 28.01 -39.77
C ALA A 9 -5.65 27.02 -38.89
N LYS A 10 -4.32 27.18 -38.76
CA LYS A 10 -3.46 26.33 -37.92
C LYS A 10 -2.55 27.19 -37.05
N ASN A 11 -2.14 26.67 -35.89
CA ASN A 11 -1.10 27.26 -35.06
C ASN A 11 -0.39 26.17 -34.25
N LEU A 12 0.80 26.47 -33.73
CA LEU A 12 1.50 25.63 -32.76
C LEU A 12 0.75 25.66 -31.43
N GLN A 13 0.32 24.49 -30.95
CA GLN A 13 -0.40 24.33 -29.69
C GLN A 13 0.44 23.47 -28.75
N GLN A 14 0.97 24.08 -27.70
CA GLN A 14 1.86 23.42 -26.76
C GLN A 14 1.47 23.80 -25.33
N VAL A 15 1.60 22.83 -24.44
CA VAL A 15 1.54 23.05 -22.99
C VAL A 15 2.82 22.47 -22.41
N GLN A 16 3.58 23.31 -21.72
CA GLN A 16 4.73 22.89 -20.91
C GLN A 16 4.33 23.04 -19.45
N PHE A 17 4.38 21.93 -18.71
CA PHE A 17 4.09 21.95 -17.29
C PHE A 17 5.34 22.24 -16.46
N GLY A 18 5.18 23.05 -15.42
CA GLY A 18 6.05 23.03 -14.25
C GLY A 18 5.45 22.14 -13.18
N THR A 19 4.37 22.60 -12.55
CA THR A 19 3.57 21.85 -11.58
C THR A 19 2.08 22.08 -11.82
N PHE A 20 1.25 21.12 -11.41
CA PHE A 20 -0.19 21.28 -11.31
C PHE A 20 -0.62 20.67 -9.98
N GLU A 21 -1.05 21.53 -9.06
CA GLU A 21 -1.46 21.14 -7.72
C GLU A 21 -2.99 21.15 -7.62
N TYR A 22 -3.53 20.12 -7.00
CA TYR A 22 -4.97 19.99 -6.78
C TYR A 22 -5.24 19.18 -5.51
N THR A 23 -6.44 19.33 -4.96
CA THR A 23 -6.94 18.46 -3.88
C THR A 23 -7.74 17.33 -4.50
N GLU A 24 -7.41 16.09 -4.13
CA GLU A 24 -8.09 14.90 -4.62
C GLU A 24 -9.57 14.86 -4.21
N SER A 25 -10.43 14.41 -5.11
CA SER A 25 -11.85 14.11 -4.87
C SER A 25 -12.21 12.81 -5.60
N ALA A 26 -13.23 12.08 -5.12
CA ALA A 26 -13.61 10.77 -5.66
C ALA A 26 -12.43 9.78 -5.73
N VAL A 27 -11.71 9.68 -4.61
CA VAL A 27 -10.57 8.75 -4.46
C VAL A 27 -10.76 7.79 -3.30
N ALA A 28 -10.37 6.53 -3.55
CA ALA A 28 -10.20 5.49 -2.55
C ALA A 28 -8.72 5.31 -2.25
N LYS A 29 -8.32 5.46 -0.98
CA LYS A 29 -6.98 5.14 -0.48
C LYS A 29 -7.03 3.78 0.19
N VAL A 30 -6.28 2.82 -0.33
CA VAL A 30 -6.18 1.46 0.22
C VAL A 30 -4.83 1.31 0.88
N ARG A 31 -4.83 0.99 2.18
CA ARG A 31 -3.62 0.77 2.97
C ARG A 31 -3.49 -0.68 3.38
N TYR A 32 -2.26 -1.16 3.48
CA TYR A 32 -1.91 -2.53 3.85
C TYR A 32 -0.98 -2.45 5.04
N VAL A 33 -1.53 -2.62 6.24
CA VAL A 33 -0.79 -2.31 7.47
C VAL A 33 -0.51 -3.55 8.29
N ASP A 34 0.65 -3.56 8.93
CA ASP A 34 0.96 -4.52 9.96
C ASP A 34 0.09 -4.23 11.20
N ALA A 35 -0.58 -5.27 11.69
CA ALA A 35 -1.57 -5.18 12.75
C ALA A 35 -0.95 -4.85 14.12
N ASN A 36 0.34 -5.12 14.32
CA ASN A 36 1.05 -4.87 15.57
C ASN A 36 1.64 -3.46 15.61
N THR A 37 2.22 -3.01 14.49
CA THR A 37 2.99 -1.76 14.40
C THR A 37 2.19 -0.61 13.77
N GLY A 38 1.13 -0.91 13.02
CA GLY A 38 0.34 0.08 12.26
C GLY A 38 1.07 0.67 11.05
N LYS A 39 2.26 0.20 10.72
CA LYS A 39 3.05 0.65 9.57
C LYS A 39 2.54 0.02 8.28
N ASP A 40 2.66 0.76 7.17
CA ASP A 40 2.37 0.21 5.85
C ASP A 40 3.43 -0.85 5.49
N ILE A 41 3.00 -2.06 5.14
CA ILE A 41 3.83 -3.19 4.71
C ILE A 41 4.28 -2.99 3.25
N ILE A 42 3.36 -2.49 2.43
CA ILE A 42 3.58 -2.11 1.03
C ILE A 42 3.00 -0.71 0.79
N PRO A 43 3.46 0.01 -0.25
CA PRO A 43 2.94 1.33 -0.56
C PRO A 43 1.39 1.35 -0.67
N PRO A 44 0.72 2.35 -0.06
CA PRO A 44 -0.71 2.54 -0.24
C PRO A 44 -1.09 2.73 -1.71
N LYS A 45 -2.30 2.31 -2.06
CA LYS A 45 -2.84 2.45 -3.42
C LYS A 45 -3.95 3.49 -3.45
N THR A 46 -3.86 4.44 -4.38
CA THR A 46 -4.93 5.39 -4.67
C THR A 46 -5.69 4.94 -5.92
N ILE A 47 -7.01 4.89 -5.84
CA ILE A 47 -7.90 4.56 -6.95
C ILE A 47 -8.87 5.72 -7.13
N ALA A 48 -8.79 6.39 -8.27
CA ALA A 48 -9.67 7.48 -8.64
C ALA A 48 -10.80 6.98 -9.56
N GLY A 49 -11.91 7.71 -9.57
CA GLY A 49 -13.02 7.49 -10.48
C GLY A 49 -14.02 8.63 -10.40
N GLU A 50 -15.19 8.44 -11.00
CA GLU A 50 -16.30 9.38 -10.86
C GLU A 50 -16.98 9.23 -9.50
N VAL A 51 -17.63 10.29 -9.03
CA VAL A 51 -18.53 10.20 -7.88
C VAL A 51 -19.61 9.16 -8.17
N ASP A 52 -19.97 8.37 -7.16
CA ASP A 52 -20.90 7.25 -7.23
C ASP A 52 -20.43 6.04 -8.06
N ALA A 53 -19.25 6.08 -8.69
CA ALA A 53 -18.69 4.91 -9.34
C ALA A 53 -18.29 3.85 -8.29
N THR A 54 -18.59 2.59 -8.58
CA THR A 54 -18.11 1.46 -7.79
C THR A 54 -16.78 1.00 -8.35
N VAL A 55 -15.74 1.01 -7.52
CA VAL A 55 -14.40 0.53 -7.88
C VAL A 55 -14.07 -0.77 -7.15
N ASN A 56 -13.35 -1.65 -7.84
CA ASN A 56 -12.76 -2.83 -7.21
C ASN A 56 -11.52 -2.43 -6.43
N ILE A 57 -11.41 -2.90 -5.20
CA ILE A 57 -10.22 -2.75 -4.37
C ILE A 57 -9.65 -4.12 -4.07
N ASP A 58 -8.33 -4.21 -3.94
CA ASP A 58 -7.64 -5.49 -3.79
C ASP A 58 -6.94 -5.56 -2.44
N LYS A 59 -7.16 -6.66 -1.72
CA LYS A 59 -6.53 -6.98 -0.45
C LYS A 59 -5.07 -7.41 -0.59
N GLN A 60 -4.60 -7.76 -1.78
CA GLN A 60 -3.22 -8.21 -2.03
C GLN A 60 -2.87 -9.49 -1.23
N LEU A 61 -3.86 -10.36 -0.99
CA LEU A 61 -3.72 -11.55 -0.12
C LEU A 61 -2.53 -12.45 -0.51
N ASN A 62 -2.39 -12.76 -1.80
CA ASN A 62 -1.32 -13.65 -2.27
C ASN A 62 0.05 -12.99 -2.16
N ASN A 63 0.16 -11.70 -2.48
CA ASN A 63 1.42 -10.96 -2.42
C ASN A 63 1.92 -10.84 -0.98
N LEU A 64 1.02 -10.52 -0.05
CA LEU A 64 1.35 -10.39 1.36
C LEU A 64 1.61 -11.75 2.01
N LYS A 65 0.88 -12.80 1.62
CA LYS A 65 1.19 -14.18 2.02
C LYS A 65 2.60 -14.60 1.61
N ASN A 66 3.00 -14.32 0.37
CA ASN A 66 4.35 -14.61 -0.12
C ASN A 66 5.43 -13.78 0.58
N SER A 67 5.05 -12.68 1.22
CA SER A 67 5.93 -11.82 2.02
C SER A 67 5.91 -12.18 3.51
N GLY A 68 5.23 -13.27 3.91
CA GLY A 68 5.18 -13.71 5.31
C GLY A 68 4.03 -13.19 6.14
N TYR A 69 3.05 -12.52 5.54
CA TYR A 69 1.94 -11.91 6.25
C TYR A 69 0.64 -12.69 6.08
N SER A 70 -0.14 -12.80 7.15
CA SER A 70 -1.49 -13.37 7.15
C SER A 70 -2.54 -12.30 7.37
N TYR A 71 -3.62 -12.33 6.59
CA TYR A 71 -4.73 -11.38 6.73
C TYR A 71 -5.43 -11.54 8.10
N VAL A 72 -5.74 -10.40 8.74
CA VAL A 72 -6.40 -10.35 10.04
C VAL A 72 -7.80 -9.78 9.90
N SER A 73 -7.92 -8.55 9.40
CA SER A 73 -9.20 -7.84 9.34
C SER A 73 -9.15 -6.67 8.36
N THR A 74 -10.34 -6.16 8.06
CA THR A 74 -10.52 -4.92 7.30
C THR A 74 -11.08 -3.86 8.25
N ASP A 75 -10.46 -2.68 8.25
CA ASP A 75 -10.98 -1.49 8.88
C ASP A 75 -11.59 -0.59 7.81
N ALA A 76 -12.92 -0.70 7.69
CA ALA A 76 -13.73 0.10 6.78
C ALA A 76 -14.88 0.80 7.52
N LEU A 77 -14.82 0.88 8.86
CA LEU A 77 -15.93 1.35 9.71
C LEU A 77 -16.35 2.79 9.41
N GLN A 78 -15.47 3.60 8.81
CA GLN A 78 -15.78 4.96 8.38
C GLN A 78 -16.29 5.06 6.93
N ASN A 79 -16.39 3.94 6.19
CA ASN A 79 -16.87 3.91 4.82
C ASN A 79 -18.08 2.99 4.70
N SER A 80 -19.28 3.52 4.94
CA SER A 80 -20.55 2.84 4.66
C SER A 80 -20.69 2.37 3.21
N ASN A 81 -19.85 2.89 2.31
CA ASN A 81 -19.80 2.56 0.90
C ASN A 81 -18.88 1.38 0.56
N TYR A 82 -18.19 0.80 1.56
CA TYR A 82 -17.43 -0.44 1.38
C TYR A 82 -18.39 -1.62 1.39
N SER A 83 -18.23 -2.52 0.42
CA SER A 83 -18.96 -3.78 0.39
C SER A 83 -18.05 -4.90 -0.11
N GLU A 84 -18.20 -6.08 0.47
CA GLU A 84 -17.49 -7.27 0.04
C GLU A 84 -18.49 -8.40 -0.15
N THR A 85 -18.70 -8.77 -1.42
CA THR A 85 -19.59 -9.86 -1.81
C THR A 85 -18.75 -10.96 -2.43
N SER A 86 -18.90 -12.20 -1.95
CA SER A 86 -18.17 -13.36 -2.48
C SER A 86 -16.64 -13.17 -2.54
N GLY A 87 -16.06 -12.47 -1.56
CA GLY A 87 -14.62 -12.22 -1.48
C GLY A 87 -14.09 -11.17 -2.45
N THR A 88 -14.97 -10.44 -3.15
CA THR A 88 -14.60 -9.32 -4.02
C THR A 88 -14.93 -8.01 -3.31
N PRO A 89 -13.94 -7.28 -2.77
CA PRO A 89 -14.19 -6.03 -2.09
C PRO A 89 -14.30 -4.88 -3.08
N THR A 90 -15.28 -4.03 -2.83
CA THR A 90 -15.65 -2.89 -3.66
C THR A 90 -15.87 -1.66 -2.79
N LEU A 91 -15.70 -0.49 -3.39
CA LEU A 91 -15.97 0.79 -2.74
C LEU A 91 -16.74 1.69 -3.70
N LYS A 92 -17.89 2.20 -3.26
CA LYS A 92 -18.59 3.28 -3.99
C LYS A 92 -17.96 4.64 -3.62
N LEU A 93 -17.49 5.36 -4.63
CA LEU A 93 -16.76 6.62 -4.45
C LEU A 93 -17.71 7.77 -4.10
N THR A 94 -17.21 8.71 -3.31
CA THR A 94 -17.92 9.95 -2.93
C THR A 94 -17.06 11.18 -3.23
N ASN A 95 -17.63 12.38 -3.10
CA ASN A 95 -16.84 13.61 -3.20
C ASN A 95 -15.67 13.65 -2.20
N SER A 96 -15.83 13.04 -1.03
CA SER A 96 -14.79 12.96 0.00
C SER A 96 -13.82 11.82 -0.29
N SER A 97 -12.54 12.03 0.03
CA SER A 97 -11.56 10.95 0.06
C SER A 97 -11.98 9.89 1.07
N GLN A 98 -11.91 8.63 0.67
CA GLN A 98 -12.25 7.46 1.48
C GLN A 98 -10.99 6.63 1.73
N THR A 99 -10.85 6.02 2.90
CA THR A 99 -9.68 5.17 3.24
C THR A 99 -10.11 3.81 3.76
N VAL A 100 -9.66 2.74 3.12
CA VAL A 100 -9.84 1.35 3.57
C VAL A 100 -8.50 0.81 4.03
N ILE A 101 -8.45 0.21 5.21
CA ILE A 101 -7.22 -0.36 5.77
C ILE A 101 -7.37 -1.87 5.89
N TYR A 102 -6.50 -2.61 5.21
CA TYR A 102 -6.37 -4.05 5.40
C TYR A 102 -5.24 -4.33 6.38
N LYS A 103 -5.57 -5.02 7.48
CA LYS A 103 -4.64 -5.36 8.56
C LYS A 103 -4.11 -6.77 8.37
N PHE A 104 -2.80 -6.93 8.45
CA PHE A 104 -2.10 -8.20 8.33
C PHE A 104 -1.18 -8.42 9.51
N LYS A 105 -0.94 -9.68 9.86
CA LYS A 105 -0.02 -10.08 10.92
C LYS A 105 1.17 -10.78 10.30
N ASP A 106 2.37 -10.36 10.67
CA ASP A 106 3.58 -11.11 10.38
C ASP A 106 3.52 -12.49 11.04
N VAL A 107 3.73 -13.54 10.25
CA VAL A 107 3.77 -14.93 10.71
C VAL A 107 5.13 -15.58 10.51
N GLN A 108 6.12 -14.86 9.98
CA GLN A 108 7.50 -15.33 9.94
C GLN A 108 8.19 -15.01 11.26
N GLY A 109 8.97 -15.98 11.76
CA GLY A 109 9.86 -15.74 12.89
C GLY A 109 11.18 -15.15 12.40
N PRO A 110 11.87 -14.35 13.22
CA PRO A 110 13.15 -13.78 12.85
C PRO A 110 14.15 -14.89 12.54
N GLN A 111 14.88 -14.73 11.44
CA GLN A 111 15.95 -15.63 11.08
C GLN A 111 17.24 -15.18 11.75
N ILE A 112 17.88 -16.09 12.47
CA ILE A 112 19.16 -15.85 13.14
C ILE A 112 20.23 -16.60 12.34
N SER A 113 21.25 -15.88 11.89
CA SER A 113 22.40 -16.46 11.21
C SER A 113 23.68 -16.15 11.96
N VAL A 114 24.38 -17.21 12.40
CA VAL A 114 25.70 -17.15 13.00
C VAL A 114 26.48 -18.39 12.63
N ASP A 115 27.70 -18.20 12.15
CA ASP A 115 28.59 -19.31 11.83
C ASP A 115 29.18 -19.93 13.10
N SER A 116 29.62 -21.19 13.01
CA SER A 116 30.32 -21.86 14.10
C SER A 116 31.56 -21.05 14.53
N GLN A 117 31.75 -20.92 15.83
CA GLN A 117 32.84 -20.14 16.42
C GLN A 117 33.81 -21.09 17.13
N THR A 118 35.10 -20.98 16.82
CA THR A 118 36.17 -21.67 17.55
C THR A 118 37.06 -20.63 18.20
N ARG A 119 37.37 -20.80 19.50
CA ARG A 119 38.15 -19.83 20.28
C ARG A 119 39.13 -20.52 21.23
N GLU A 120 40.26 -19.84 21.45
CA GLU A 120 41.34 -20.32 22.30
C GLU A 120 41.01 -20.12 23.78
N VAL A 121 41.29 -21.14 24.60
CA VAL A 121 41.08 -21.08 26.05
C VAL A 121 42.05 -20.09 26.70
N GLY A 122 41.54 -19.24 27.60
CA GLY A 122 42.35 -18.25 28.33
C GLY A 122 42.66 -16.96 27.56
N LYS A 123 42.09 -16.74 26.37
CA LYS A 123 42.17 -15.48 25.63
C LYS A 123 40.86 -14.69 25.71
N THR A 124 40.96 -13.36 25.73
CA THR A 124 39.80 -12.48 25.61
C THR A 124 39.09 -12.72 24.28
N ILE A 125 37.77 -12.87 24.34
CA ILE A 125 36.92 -13.12 23.18
C ILE A 125 36.47 -11.78 22.58
N ASN A 126 36.70 -11.58 21.29
CA ASN A 126 36.10 -10.46 20.54
C ASN A 126 34.59 -10.69 20.40
N PRO A 127 33.77 -9.62 20.40
CA PRO A 127 32.33 -9.73 20.19
C PRO A 127 32.00 -10.54 18.93
N ILE A 128 31.02 -11.43 19.04
CA ILE A 128 30.46 -12.16 17.91
C ILE A 128 29.23 -11.38 17.45
N THR A 129 29.27 -10.88 16.23
CA THR A 129 28.11 -10.25 15.61
C THR A 129 27.11 -11.31 15.23
N ILE A 130 25.89 -11.20 15.77
CA ILE A 130 24.75 -12.02 15.37
C ILE A 130 23.96 -11.22 14.35
N THR A 131 23.76 -11.80 13.17
CA THR A 131 22.90 -11.20 12.14
C THR A 131 21.49 -11.76 12.33
N THR A 132 20.54 -10.85 12.54
CA THR A 132 19.11 -11.18 12.61
C THR A 132 18.38 -10.48 11.47
N THR A 133 17.53 -11.22 10.75
CA THR A 133 16.59 -10.63 9.79
C THR A 133 15.17 -10.94 10.24
N ASP A 134 14.30 -9.94 10.19
CA ASP A 134 12.86 -10.05 10.40
C ASP A 134 12.18 -9.91 9.02
#